data_AF-A0A6P0R5Z3-F1
#
_entry.id   AF-A0A6P0R5Z3-F1
#
_cell.length_a   1.000
_cell.length_b   1.000
_cell.length_c   1.000
_cell.angle_alpha   90.00
_cell.angle_beta   90.00
_cell.angle_gamma   90.00
#
_symmetry.space_group_name_H-M   'P 1'
#
loop_
_entity.id
_entity.type
_entity.pdbx_description
1 polymer ?
#
loop_
_entity_poly.entity_id
_entity_poly.type
_entity_poly.pdbx_seq_one_letter_code
_entity_poly.pdbx_strand_id
1 'polypeptide(L)'
;MGKKYFGKYIDWYLAHFPPIPKSENFITGAATPNYLVTDEVPEKIYSLLPSIKLLVILRNPVDRAFSQYHHWQRLNWEDRSFSQI
;
A
#
# COMPACT_ATOMS: atom_id res chain seq x y z
N MET A 1 11.68 16.48 0.33
CA MET A 1 11.93 15.93 1.70
C MET A 1 13.42 15.64 1.82
N GLY A 2 14.15 16.29 2.75
CA GLY A 2 15.62 16.26 2.76
C GLY A 2 16.22 14.89 3.12
N LYS A 3 17.32 14.49 2.46
CA LYS A 3 18.05 13.22 2.63
C LYS A 3 18.35 12.85 4.09
N LYS A 4 18.50 13.84 4.99
CA LYS A 4 18.85 13.65 6.41
C LYS A 4 17.80 12.89 7.23
N TYR A 5 16.52 12.92 6.83
CA TYR A 5 15.45 12.23 7.57
C TYR A 5 15.10 10.86 6.99
N PHE A 6 15.45 10.60 5.73
CA PHE A 6 15.06 9.41 5.00
C PHE A 6 15.60 8.11 5.62
N GLY A 7 16.85 8.12 6.11
CA GLY A 7 17.45 6.98 6.83
C GLY A 7 16.68 6.59 8.10
N LYS A 8 16.18 7.56 8.87
CA LYS A 8 15.40 7.27 10.08
C LYS A 8 14.02 6.69 9.75
N TYR A 9 13.43 7.07 8.62
CA TYR A 9 12.14 6.54 8.19
C TYR A 9 12.25 5.10 7.68
N ILE A 10 13.34 4.74 6.99
CA ILE A 10 13.52 3.36 6.53
C ILE A 10 13.74 2.40 7.70
N ASP A 11 14.52 2.79 8.70
CA ASP A 11 14.71 1.96 9.91
C ASP A 11 13.39 1.75 10.65
N TRP A 12 12.59 2.81 10.80
CA TRP A 12 11.25 2.71 11.38
C TRP A 12 10.34 1.78 10.56
N TYR A 13 10.36 1.88 9.23
CA TYR A 13 9.58 1.00 8.37
C TYR A 13 10.02 -0.47 8.50
N LEU A 14 11.33 -0.72 8.43
CA LEU A 14 11.90 -2.07 8.55
C LEU A 14 11.61 -2.73 9.91
N ALA A 15 11.44 -1.94 10.98
CA ALA A 15 11.07 -2.45 12.30
C ALA A 15 9.67 -3.09 12.37
N HIS A 16 8.81 -2.90 11.35
CA HIS A 16 7.50 -3.56 11.27
C HIS A 16 7.57 -4.99 10.74
N PHE A 17 8.73 -5.43 10.24
CA PHE A 17 8.93 -6.76 9.72
C PHE A 17 9.54 -7.68 10.78
N PRO A 18 9.18 -8.98 10.79
CA PRO A 18 9.82 -9.92 11.69
C PRO A 18 11.30 -10.08 11.33
N PRO A 19 12.18 -10.37 12.31
CA PRO A 19 13.56 -10.73 12.03
C PRO A 19 13.59 -11.99 11.17
N ILE A 20 14.30 -11.94 10.04
CA ILE A 20 14.38 -13.05 9.09
C ILE A 20 15.53 -13.99 9.50
N PRO A 21 15.25 -15.26 9.85
CA PRO A 21 16.29 -16.23 10.18
C PRO A 21 17.19 -16.52 8.97
N LYS A 22 18.51 -16.59 9.17
CA LYS A 22 19.48 -16.86 8.09
C LYS A 22 19.39 -18.29 7.53
N SER A 23 18.78 -19.21 8.26
CA SER A 23 18.70 -20.65 7.92
C SER A 23 17.47 -21.02 7.09
N GLU A 24 16.54 -20.09 6.86
CA GLU A 24 15.28 -20.37 6.20
C GLU A 24 15.05 -19.47 5.00
N ASN A 25 14.49 -20.03 3.92
CA ASN A 25 14.01 -19.25 2.78
C ASN A 25 12.68 -18.57 3.14
N PHE A 26 12.77 -17.47 3.88
CA PHE A 26 11.63 -16.68 4.30
C PHE A 26 11.47 -15.42 3.44
N ILE A 27 10.25 -15.15 2.98
CA ILE A 27 9.89 -13.98 2.20
C ILE A 27 8.88 -13.16 3.01
N THR A 28 9.12 -11.85 3.10
CA THR A 28 8.20 -10.92 3.75
C THR A 28 7.79 -9.81 2.78
N GLY A 29 6.68 -9.13 3.10
CA GLY A 29 6.15 -8.04 2.30
C GLY A 29 5.12 -7.23 3.08
N ALA A 30 4.70 -6.11 2.51
CA ALA A 30 3.66 -5.24 3.05
C ALA A 30 2.56 -5.05 2.00
N ALA A 31 1.32 -4.84 2.46
CA ALA A 31 0.18 -4.59 1.60
C ALA A 31 -0.40 -3.21 1.90
N THR A 32 -0.31 -2.31 0.92
CA THR A 32 -0.88 -0.97 0.99
C THR A 32 -1.68 -0.70 -0.28
N PRO A 33 -3.02 -0.87 -0.27
CA PRO A 33 -3.84 -0.77 -1.48
C PRO A 33 -3.69 0.56 -2.24
N ASN A 34 -3.52 1.66 -1.50
CA ASN A 34 -3.42 3.00 -2.08
C ASN A 34 -2.13 3.25 -2.88
N TYR A 35 -1.13 2.37 -2.80
CA TYR A 35 0.10 2.48 -3.61
C TYR A 35 -0.19 2.51 -5.11
N LEU A 36 -1.25 1.84 -5.56
CA LEU A 36 -1.60 1.77 -6.99
C LEU A 36 -2.08 3.11 -7.56
N VAL A 37 -2.56 4.02 -6.72
CA VAL A 37 -3.18 5.30 -7.12
C VAL A 37 -2.44 6.52 -6.60
N THR A 38 -1.23 6.36 -6.07
CA THR A 38 -0.41 7.45 -5.53
C THR A 38 0.79 7.70 -6.43
N ASP A 39 0.83 8.86 -7.08
CA ASP A 39 1.75 9.16 -8.18
C ASP A 39 3.24 9.04 -7.81
N GLU A 40 3.67 9.44 -6.61
CA GLU A 40 5.09 9.39 -6.24
C GLU A 40 5.54 8.03 -5.72
N VAL A 41 4.63 7.07 -5.52
CA VAL A 41 4.96 5.76 -4.94
C VAL A 41 5.86 4.92 -5.86
N PRO A 42 5.61 4.80 -7.19
CA PRO A 42 6.45 4.01 -8.07
C PRO A 42 7.93 4.42 -8.03
N GLU A 43 8.22 5.72 -8.14
CA GLU A 43 9.59 6.24 -8.10
C GLU A 43 10.26 5.99 -6.74
N LYS A 44 9.53 6.20 -5.64
CA LYS A 44 10.05 5.94 -4.28
C LYS A 44 10.39 4.47 -4.08
N ILE A 45 9.49 3.57 -4.46
CA ILE A 45 9.72 2.12 -4.35
C ILE A 45 10.94 1.72 -5.18
N TYR A 46 11.03 2.15 -6.43
CA TYR A 46 12.16 1.81 -7.30
C TYR A 46 13.49 2.35 -6.75
N SER A 47 13.49 3.59 -6.23
CA SER A 47 14.70 4.19 -5.64
C SER A 47 15.21 3.47 -4.39
N LEU A 48 14.31 2.83 -3.63
CA LEU A 48 14.61 2.12 -2.39
C LEU A 48 14.92 0.64 -2.60
N LEU A 49 14.11 -0.02 -3.42
CA LEU A 49 14.09 -1.47 -3.60
C LEU A 49 13.93 -1.79 -5.10
N PRO A 50 14.96 -1.54 -5.93
CA PRO A 50 14.86 -1.62 -7.39
C PRO A 50 14.54 -3.03 -7.92
N SER A 51 14.75 -4.06 -7.10
CA SER A 51 14.49 -5.47 -7.45
C SER A 51 13.27 -6.06 -6.71
N ILE A 52 12.45 -5.23 -6.06
CA ILE A 52 11.25 -5.70 -5.36
C ILE A 52 10.25 -6.32 -6.33
N LYS A 53 9.51 -7.32 -5.85
CA LYS A 53 8.37 -7.88 -6.58
C LYS A 53 7.10 -7.18 -6.10
N LEU A 54 6.29 -6.71 -7.05
CA LEU A 54 4.98 -6.11 -6.77
C LEU A 54 3.87 -7.13 -7.08
N LEU A 55 2.93 -7.27 -6.15
CA LEU A 55 1.73 -8.08 -6.32
C LEU A 55 0.53 -7.14 -6.42
N VAL A 56 -0.27 -7.28 -7.49
CA VAL A 56 -1.49 -6.50 -7.70
C VAL A 56 -2.66 -7.46 -7.85
N ILE A 57 -3.72 -7.22 -7.07
CA ILE A 57 -4.98 -7.97 -7.15
C ILE A 57 -6.02 -7.03 -7.76
N LEU A 58 -6.52 -7.40 -8.95
CA LEU A 58 -7.55 -6.63 -9.65
C LEU A 58 -8.91 -7.30 -9.50
N ARG A 59 -9.97 -6.48 -9.56
CA ARG A 59 -11.38 -6.89 -9.54
C ARG A 59 -12.11 -6.14 -10.65
N ASN A 60 -13.27 -6.66 -11.08
CA ASN A 60 -14.20 -5.90 -11.92
C ASN A 60 -14.37 -4.46 -11.37
N PRO A 61 -14.15 -3.42 -12.20
CA PRO A 61 -14.13 -2.04 -11.72
C PRO A 61 -15.47 -1.58 -11.13
N VAL A 62 -16.60 -2.09 -11.64
CA VAL A 62 -17.94 -1.76 -11.12
C VAL A 62 -18.10 -2.33 -9.71
N ASP A 63 -17.81 -3.61 -9.54
CA ASP A 63 -17.90 -4.27 -8.23
C ASP A 63 -16.94 -3.67 -7.21
N ARG A 64 -15.74 -3.29 -7.66
CA ARG A 64 -14.71 -2.63 -6.83
C ARG A 64 -15.18 -1.24 -6.37
N ALA A 65 -15.81 -0.46 -7.25
CA ALA A 65 -16.38 0.84 -6.90
C ALA A 65 -17.53 0.69 -5.89
N PHE A 66 -18.45 -0.25 -6.10
CA PHE A 66 -19.54 -0.53 -5.18
C PHE A 66 -19.03 -0.98 -3.79
N SER A 67 -17.99 -1.82 -3.76
CA SER A 67 -17.33 -2.22 -2.51
C SER A 67 -16.68 -1.05 -1.77
N GLN A 68 -16.05 -0.10 -2.48
CA GLN A 68 -15.46 1.10 -1.87
C GLN A 68 -16.54 2.03 -1.32
N TYR A 69 -17.63 2.24 -2.06
CA TYR A 69 -18.77 3.02 -1.59
C TYR A 69 -19.28 2.51 -0.23
N HIS A 70 -19.56 1.21 -0.13
CA HIS A 70 -19.98 0.63 1.15
C HIS A 70 -18.94 0.72 2.25
N HIS A 71 -17.64 0.69 1.92
CA HIS A 71 -16.59 0.95 2.89
C HIS A 71 -16.66 2.37 3.44
N TRP A 72 -16.87 3.38 2.58
CA TRP A 72 -17.03 4.77 2.99
C TRP A 72 -18.30 5.01 3.80
N GLN A 73 -19.43 4.37 3.45
CA GLN A 73 -20.63 4.41 4.28
C GLN A 73 -20.38 3.85 5.68
N ARG A 74 -19.68 2.71 5.81
CA ARG A 74 -19.33 2.14 7.12
C ARG A 74 -18.44 3.06 7.96
N LEU A 75 -17.65 3.91 7.32
CA LEU A 75 -16.80 4.90 8.00
C LEU A 75 -17.53 6.24 8.24
N ASN A 76 -18.80 6.37 7.85
CA ASN A 76 -19.57 7.62 7.84
C ASN A 76 -18.88 8.72 7.01
N TRP A 77 -18.22 8.34 5.91
CA TRP A 77 -17.60 9.27 4.96
C TRP A 77 -18.46 9.53 3.72
N GLU A 78 -19.57 8.81 3.57
CA GLU A 78 -20.50 8.96 2.47
C GLU A 78 -21.92 8.69 2.94
N ASP A 79 -22.79 9.69 2.80
CA ASP A 79 -24.20 9.63 3.20
C ASP A 79 -25.15 9.51 1.99
N ARG A 80 -24.65 9.75 0.77
CA ARG A 80 -25.44 9.66 -0.47
C ARG A 80 -25.66 8.20 -0.86
N SER A 81 -26.67 7.94 -1.70
CA SER A 81 -26.87 6.65 -2.36
C SER A 81 -25.81 6.43 -3.45
N PHE A 82 -25.58 5.16 -3.84
CA PHE A 82 -24.61 4.84 -4.91
C PHE A 82 -24.94 5.48 -6.27
N SER A 83 -26.22 5.76 -6.55
CA SER A 83 -26.63 6.44 -7.78
C SER A 83 -26.37 7.95 -7.79
N GLN A 84 -25.97 8.53 -6.65
CA GLN A 84 -25.77 9.97 -6.47
C GLN A 84 -24.30 10.39 -6.38
N ILE A 85 -23.37 9.43 -6.50
CA ILE A 85 -21.92 9.68 -6.53
C ILE A 85 -21.38 9.69 -7.96
#